data_AF-A0A562YAX4-F1
#
_entry.id   AF-A0A562YAX4-F1
#
_cell.length_a   1.000
_cell.length_b   1.000
_cell.length_c   1.000
_cell.angle_alpha   90.00
_cell.angle_beta   90.00
_cell.angle_gamma   90.00
#
_symmetry.space_group_name_H-M   'P 1'
#
loop_
_entity.id
_entity.type
_entity.pdbx_description
1 polymer ?
#
loop_
_entity_poly.entity_id
_entity_poly.type
_entity_poly.pdbx_seq_one_letter_code
_entity_poly.pdbx_strand_id
1 'polypeptide(L)'
;MNLHLERPPRVEEVTYATMDGEMIETKVILIPAEVKAVPQQIRQNSNGTKWRLISVTVNHPTLGLVEQTAQLFEQSYQLYPEHFTPGSQIEIMVQTEGEGKGLAKAQLVAAKRIDVDAWSHLLAETSVENQVVNKELVA
;
A
#
# COMPACT_ATOMS: atom_id res chain seq x y z
N MET A 1 1.18 -18.50 13.32
CA MET A 1 0.54 -18.15 12.03
C MET A 1 0.74 -16.65 11.81
N ASN A 2 0.82 -16.17 10.57
CA ASN A 2 1.06 -14.74 10.31
C ASN A 2 -0.26 -13.97 10.44
N LEU A 3 -0.40 -13.18 11.53
CA LEU A 3 -1.58 -12.39 11.85
C LEU A 3 -2.00 -11.40 10.75
N HIS A 4 -1.13 -11.07 9.80
CA HIS A 4 -1.51 -10.26 8.63
C HIS A 4 -2.38 -11.04 7.64
N LEU A 5 -2.06 -12.32 7.38
CA LEU A 5 -2.81 -13.21 6.48
C LEU A 5 -4.16 -13.67 7.07
N GLU A 6 -4.38 -13.43 8.35
CA GLU A 6 -5.64 -13.66 9.06
C GLU A 6 -6.62 -12.48 8.93
N ARG A 7 -6.17 -11.32 8.46
CA ARG A 7 -7.04 -10.16 8.22
C ARG A 7 -7.99 -10.47 7.06
N PRO A 8 -9.28 -10.10 7.15
CA PRO A 8 -10.19 -10.25 6.02
C PRO A 8 -9.75 -9.33 4.87
N PRO A 9 -9.93 -9.76 3.60
CA PRO A 9 -9.90 -8.84 2.48
C PRO A 9 -10.91 -7.72 2.66
N ARG A 10 -10.59 -6.52 2.16
CA ARG A 10 -11.50 -5.36 2.22
C ARG A 10 -11.75 -4.80 0.82
N VAL A 11 -12.87 -4.10 0.67
CA VAL A 11 -13.18 -3.34 -0.55
C VAL A 11 -12.81 -1.88 -0.30
N GLU A 12 -12.09 -1.28 -1.24
CA GLU A 12 -11.83 0.16 -1.27
C GLU A 12 -12.29 0.73 -2.61
N GLU A 13 -12.71 2.00 -2.60
CA GLU A 13 -12.95 2.80 -3.80
C GLU A 13 -11.67 3.58 -4.11
N VAL A 14 -11.15 3.44 -5.32
CA VAL A 14 -9.88 4.03 -5.75
C VAL A 14 -10.11 4.81 -7.04
N THR A 15 -9.76 6.09 -7.01
CA THR A 15 -9.76 6.95 -8.19
C THR A 15 -8.39 6.94 -8.86
N TYR A 16 -8.33 6.73 -10.17
CA TYR A 16 -7.10 6.82 -10.97
C TYR A 16 -7.36 7.49 -12.32
N ALA A 17 -6.32 8.12 -12.88
CA ALA A 17 -6.37 8.68 -14.22
C ALA A 17 -6.14 7.57 -15.28
N THR A 18 -6.97 7.55 -16.32
CA THR A 18 -6.75 6.73 -17.53
C THR A 18 -5.59 7.28 -18.36
N MET A 19 -5.18 6.56 -19.41
CA MET A 19 -4.17 7.07 -20.36
C MET A 19 -4.63 8.34 -21.10
N ASP A 20 -5.95 8.54 -21.22
CA ASP A 20 -6.58 9.71 -21.83
C ASP A 20 -6.83 10.86 -20.83
N GLY A 21 -6.43 10.68 -19.55
CA GLY A 21 -6.55 11.69 -18.50
C GLY A 21 -7.93 11.75 -17.81
N GLU A 22 -8.84 10.84 -18.13
CA GLU A 22 -10.14 10.72 -17.44
C GLU A 22 -9.94 10.12 -16.03
N MET A 23 -10.59 10.71 -15.03
CA MET A 23 -10.58 10.17 -13.67
C MET A 23 -11.66 9.09 -13.53
N ILE A 24 -11.24 7.83 -13.46
CA ILE A 24 -12.12 6.69 -13.18
C ILE A 24 -12.06 6.35 -11.70
N GLU A 25 -13.21 6.26 -11.07
CA GLU A 25 -13.40 5.64 -9.77
C GLU A 25 -13.75 4.16 -9.96
N THR A 26 -13.06 3.27 -9.26
CA THR A 26 -13.33 1.83 -9.32
C THR A 26 -13.27 1.16 -7.96
N LYS A 27 -13.96 0.03 -7.83
CA LYS A 27 -13.86 -0.84 -6.65
C LYS A 27 -12.72 -1.82 -6.82
N VAL A 28 -11.93 -1.94 -5.76
CA VAL A 28 -10.84 -2.91 -5.66
C VAL A 28 -11.01 -3.74 -4.41
N ILE A 29 -10.65 -5.02 -4.48
CA ILE A 29 -10.48 -5.87 -3.32
C ILE A 29 -9.00 -5.83 -2.95
N LEU A 30 -8.70 -5.46 -1.71
CA LEU A 30 -7.37 -5.51 -1.13
C LEU A 30 -7.22 -6.76 -0.28
N ILE A 31 -6.36 -7.66 -0.72
CA ILE A 31 -6.11 -8.97 -0.11
C ILE A 31 -4.77 -8.91 0.62
N PRO A 32 -4.73 -9.14 1.95
CA PRO A 32 -3.48 -9.27 2.71
C PRO A 32 -2.61 -10.41 2.18
N ALA A 33 -1.33 -10.13 1.99
CA ALA A 33 -0.39 -11.05 1.37
C ALA A 33 1.01 -10.97 1.98
N GLU A 34 1.78 -12.04 1.80
CA GLU A 34 3.19 -12.13 2.19
C GLU A 34 4.05 -12.38 0.95
N VAL A 35 5.11 -11.61 0.76
CA VAL A 35 6.04 -11.80 -0.36
C VAL A 35 6.82 -13.10 -0.18
N LYS A 36 6.85 -13.93 -1.23
CA LYS A 36 7.61 -15.19 -1.24
C LYS A 36 8.86 -15.09 -2.10
N ALA A 37 8.75 -14.49 -3.27
CA ALA A 37 9.89 -14.25 -4.16
C ALA A 37 9.65 -13.06 -5.08
N VAL A 38 10.69 -12.24 -5.28
CA VAL A 38 10.74 -11.19 -6.31
C VAL A 38 11.86 -11.53 -7.30
N PRO A 39 11.51 -12.05 -8.50
CA PRO A 39 12.49 -12.37 -9.52
C PRO A 39 13.24 -11.13 -10.04
N GLN A 40 14.44 -11.34 -10.56
CA GLN A 40 15.19 -10.28 -11.26
C GLN A 40 14.66 -9.99 -12.67
N GLN A 41 13.77 -10.83 -13.21
CA GLN A 41 13.18 -10.63 -14.53
C GLN A 41 12.19 -9.46 -14.52
N ILE A 42 12.56 -8.37 -15.20
CA ILE A 42 11.66 -7.26 -15.53
C ILE A 42 10.95 -7.55 -16.86
N ARG A 43 9.67 -7.25 -16.90
CA ARG A 43 8.79 -7.28 -18.07
C ARG A 43 8.38 -5.85 -18.43
N GLN A 44 7.96 -5.63 -19.67
CA GLN A 44 7.50 -4.33 -20.16
C GLN A 44 6.23 -4.56 -20.99
N ASN A 45 5.22 -3.72 -20.83
CA ASN A 45 4.01 -3.73 -21.65
C ASN A 45 4.13 -2.74 -22.84
N SER A 46 3.07 -2.63 -23.65
CA SER A 46 3.02 -1.77 -24.84
C SER A 46 3.22 -0.27 -24.55
N ASN A 47 2.77 0.24 -23.39
CA ASN A 47 2.94 1.65 -23.02
C ASN A 47 4.28 1.94 -22.30
N GLY A 48 5.20 0.97 -22.24
CA GLY A 48 6.53 1.13 -21.65
C GLY A 48 6.61 0.95 -20.12
N THR A 49 5.49 0.71 -19.45
CA THR A 49 5.46 0.40 -18.01
C THR A 49 6.23 -0.89 -17.72
N LYS A 50 7.21 -0.80 -16.83
CA LYS A 50 8.03 -1.93 -16.37
C LYS A 50 7.44 -2.57 -15.11
N TRP A 51 7.44 -3.90 -15.07
CA TRP A 51 6.81 -4.68 -14.00
C TRP A 51 7.43 -6.07 -13.84
N ARG A 52 7.21 -6.73 -12.70
CA ARG A 52 7.68 -8.08 -12.38
C ARG A 52 6.48 -8.97 -12.06
N LEU A 53 6.57 -10.27 -12.36
CA LEU A 53 5.72 -11.27 -11.72
C LEU A 53 6.39 -11.67 -10.41
N ILE A 54 5.73 -11.43 -9.28
CA ILE A 54 6.22 -11.84 -7.96
C ILE A 54 5.37 -12.98 -7.41
N SER A 55 5.97 -13.88 -6.64
CA SER A 55 5.25 -14.92 -5.90
C SER A 55 4.89 -14.40 -4.52
N VAL A 56 3.64 -14.65 -4.11
CA VAL A 56 3.05 -14.18 -2.85
C VAL A 56 2.21 -15.29 -2.22
N THR A 57 2.14 -15.35 -0.89
CA THR A 57 1.19 -16.20 -0.16
C THR A 57 -0.01 -15.38 0.26
N VAL A 58 -1.21 -15.91 0.05
CA VAL A 58 -2.50 -15.36 0.48
C VAL A 58 -3.32 -16.42 1.21
N ASN A 59 -4.26 -15.97 2.04
CA ASN A 59 -5.24 -16.85 2.68
C ASN A 59 -6.54 -16.85 1.84
N HIS A 60 -6.69 -17.86 0.99
CA HIS A 60 -7.85 -18.00 0.09
C HIS A 60 -9.06 -18.57 0.84
N PRO A 61 -10.27 -18.00 0.69
CA PRO A 61 -11.42 -18.32 1.53
C PRO A 61 -11.88 -19.79 1.50
N THR A 62 -11.57 -20.53 0.43
CA THR A 62 -11.92 -21.96 0.29
C THR A 62 -10.72 -22.91 0.25
N LEU A 63 -9.49 -22.40 0.10
CA LEU A 63 -8.28 -23.23 -0.07
C LEU A 63 -7.27 -23.04 1.07
N GLY A 64 -7.49 -22.09 1.97
CA GLY A 64 -6.52 -21.69 3.00
C GLY A 64 -5.29 -21.01 2.39
N LEU A 65 -4.13 -21.22 3.01
CA LEU A 65 -2.88 -20.63 2.55
C LEU A 65 -2.45 -21.21 1.20
N VAL A 66 -2.39 -20.37 0.18
CA VAL A 66 -1.97 -20.72 -1.19
C VAL A 66 -0.95 -19.71 -1.70
N GLU A 67 -0.05 -20.17 -2.57
CA GLU A 67 0.83 -19.30 -3.34
C GLU A 67 0.12 -18.83 -4.62
N GLN A 68 0.26 -17.55 -4.94
CA GLN A 68 -0.26 -16.91 -6.14
C GLN A 68 0.80 -15.99 -6.76
N THR A 69 0.53 -15.50 -7.96
CA THR A 69 1.39 -14.55 -8.66
C THR A 69 0.72 -13.19 -8.76
N ALA A 70 1.46 -12.12 -8.44
CA ALA A 70 1.00 -10.73 -8.56
C ALA A 70 1.94 -9.91 -9.45
N GLN A 71 1.40 -8.84 -10.06
CA GLN A 71 2.18 -7.84 -10.78
C GLN A 71 2.76 -6.83 -9.80
N LEU A 72 4.08 -6.69 -9.73
CA LEU A 72 4.75 -5.60 -9.01
C LEU A 72 5.27 -4.59 -10.03
N PHE A 73 4.85 -3.32 -9.96
CA PHE A 73 5.44 -2.29 -10.81
C PHE A 73 6.89 -2.02 -10.40
N GLU A 74 7.77 -1.89 -11.40
CA GLU A 74 9.21 -1.69 -11.19
C GLU A 74 9.49 -0.40 -10.40
N GLN A 75 8.70 0.66 -10.66
CA GLN A 75 8.80 1.92 -9.93
C GLN A 75 8.50 1.75 -8.43
N SER A 76 7.50 0.96 -8.07
CA SER A 76 7.18 0.66 -6.66
C SER A 76 8.31 -0.12 -6.00
N TYR A 77 8.90 -1.09 -6.70
CA TYR A 77 10.06 -1.85 -6.21
C TYR A 77 11.31 -0.98 -6.02
N GLN A 78 11.54 -0.01 -6.90
CA GLN A 78 12.68 0.91 -6.80
C GLN A 78 12.52 1.96 -5.70
N LEU A 79 11.29 2.39 -5.40
CA LEU A 79 11.00 3.35 -4.33
C LEU A 79 10.98 2.72 -2.93
N TYR A 80 10.56 1.46 -2.81
CA TYR A 80 10.31 0.78 -1.53
C TYR A 80 10.85 -0.67 -1.51
N PRO A 81 12.12 -0.93 -1.89
CA PRO A 81 12.64 -2.29 -2.10
C PRO A 81 12.54 -3.19 -0.86
N GLU A 82 12.72 -2.63 0.34
CA GLU A 82 12.62 -3.32 1.62
C GLU A 82 11.22 -3.95 1.85
N HIS A 83 10.17 -3.26 1.42
CA HIS A 83 8.78 -3.72 1.53
C HIS A 83 8.45 -4.88 0.57
N PHE A 84 9.33 -5.19 -0.39
CA PHE A 84 9.16 -6.28 -1.35
C PHE A 84 10.21 -7.38 -1.19
N THR A 85 10.78 -7.55 0.02
CA THR A 85 11.65 -8.68 0.35
C THR A 85 10.84 -9.90 0.82
N PRO A 86 11.36 -11.15 0.67
CA PRO A 86 10.66 -12.34 1.17
C PRO A 86 10.32 -12.27 2.66
N GLY A 87 9.07 -12.58 3.01
CA GLY A 87 8.49 -12.42 4.35
C GLY A 87 7.83 -11.05 4.59
N SER A 88 8.01 -10.06 3.71
CA SER A 88 7.35 -8.76 3.85
C SER A 88 5.83 -8.86 3.68
N GLN A 89 5.12 -8.14 4.55
CA GLN A 89 3.66 -7.99 4.49
C GLN A 89 3.30 -6.90 3.47
N ILE A 90 2.45 -7.25 2.51
CA ILE A 90 1.99 -6.39 1.43
C ILE A 90 0.50 -6.62 1.18
N GLU A 91 -0.10 -5.89 0.25
CA GLU A 91 -1.45 -6.16 -0.22
C GLU A 91 -1.48 -6.42 -1.71
N ILE A 92 -2.41 -7.28 -2.14
CA ILE A 92 -2.77 -7.44 -3.54
C ILE A 92 -4.04 -6.63 -3.78
N MET A 93 -3.94 -5.62 -4.63
CA MET A 93 -5.09 -4.93 -5.21
C MET A 93 -5.62 -5.77 -6.38
N VAL A 94 -6.89 -6.15 -6.33
CA VAL A 94 -7.61 -6.83 -7.41
C VAL A 94 -8.79 -5.97 -7.84
N GLN A 95 -8.78 -5.50 -9.09
CA GLN A 95 -9.87 -4.71 -9.65
C GLN A 95 -11.11 -5.59 -9.90
N THR A 96 -12.32 -5.15 -9.51
CA THR A 96 -13.54 -5.97 -9.60
C THR A 96 -14.27 -5.87 -10.94
N GLU A 97 -14.00 -4.79 -11.69
CA GLU A 97 -14.78 -4.34 -12.86
C GLU A 97 -13.87 -3.73 -13.94
N GLY A 98 -14.38 -3.56 -15.17
CA GLY A 98 -13.62 -3.01 -16.30
C GLY A 98 -12.57 -3.96 -16.90
N GLU A 99 -11.73 -3.43 -17.80
CA GLU A 99 -10.71 -4.20 -18.54
C GLU A 99 -9.65 -4.85 -17.63
N GLY A 100 -9.34 -4.21 -16.49
CA GLY A 100 -8.39 -4.72 -15.50
C GLY A 100 -8.94 -5.78 -14.54
N LYS A 101 -10.19 -6.24 -14.72
CA LYS A 101 -10.87 -7.15 -13.79
C LYS A 101 -10.06 -8.41 -13.51
N GLY A 102 -9.84 -8.71 -12.22
CA GLY A 102 -9.09 -9.89 -11.78
C GLY A 102 -7.57 -9.75 -11.86
N LEU A 103 -7.02 -8.64 -12.37
CA LEU A 103 -5.58 -8.40 -12.33
C LEU A 103 -5.12 -8.10 -10.90
N ALA A 104 -4.27 -8.99 -10.37
CA ALA A 104 -3.62 -8.87 -9.08
C ALA A 104 -2.37 -7.97 -9.17
N LYS A 105 -2.39 -6.81 -8.51
CA LYS A 105 -1.26 -5.88 -8.40
C LYS A 105 -0.76 -5.83 -6.95
N ALA A 106 0.54 -6.07 -6.76
CA ALA A 106 1.19 -5.94 -5.46
C ALA A 106 1.39 -4.45 -5.12
N GLN A 107 1.03 -4.08 -3.90
CA GLN A 107 1.17 -2.74 -3.36
C GLN A 107 1.59 -2.78 -1.88
N LEU A 108 2.04 -1.64 -1.37
CA LEU A 108 2.27 -1.48 0.06
C LEU A 108 0.95 -1.66 0.82
N VAL A 109 1.02 -2.21 2.04
CA VAL A 109 -0.09 -2.19 2.98
C VAL A 109 -0.50 -0.72 3.17
N ALA A 110 -1.78 -0.40 2.99
CA ALA A 110 -2.27 0.93 3.35
C ALA A 110 -1.88 1.22 4.80
N ALA A 111 -1.10 2.28 5.03
CA ALA A 111 -0.74 2.69 6.38
C ALA A 111 -2.05 2.83 7.17
N LYS A 112 -2.18 2.12 8.30
CA LYS A 112 -3.36 2.24 9.16
C LYS A 112 -3.61 3.73 9.35
N ARG A 113 -4.83 4.19 9.02
CA ARG A 113 -5.25 5.57 9.21
C ARG A 113 -4.84 5.97 10.63
N ILE A 114 -3.83 6.84 10.73
CA ILE A 114 -3.32 7.28 12.02
C ILE A 114 -4.50 7.98 12.69
N ASP A 115 -4.79 7.58 13.92
CA ASP A 115 -5.77 8.27 14.76
C ASP A 115 -5.20 9.65 15.08
N VAL A 116 -5.49 10.62 14.21
CA VAL A 116 -4.92 11.97 14.31
C VAL A 116 -5.30 12.60 15.65
N ASP A 117 -6.47 12.25 16.19
CA ASP A 117 -6.91 12.73 17.50
C ASP A 117 -5.99 12.19 18.61
N ALA A 118 -5.71 10.88 18.62
CA ALA A 118 -4.79 10.27 19.61
C ALA A 118 -3.34 10.80 19.57
N TRP A 119 -2.88 11.34 18.44
CA TRP A 119 -1.55 11.96 18.31
C TRP A 119 -1.58 13.50 18.38
N SER A 120 -2.75 14.13 18.25
CA SER A 120 -2.91 15.60 18.30
C SER A 120 -2.46 16.21 19.63
N HIS A 121 -2.57 15.45 20.72
CA HIS A 121 -2.16 15.86 22.06
C HIS A 121 -0.65 16.20 22.11
N LEU A 122 0.18 15.44 21.40
CA LEU A 122 1.64 15.62 21.36
C LEU A 122 2.06 16.89 20.60
N LEU A 123 1.23 17.35 19.66
CA LEU A 123 1.43 18.63 18.94
C LEU A 123 1.00 19.84 19.77
N ALA A 124 0.03 19.67 20.68
CA ALA A 124 -0.38 20.71 21.61
C ALA A 124 0.69 20.97 22.68
N GLU A 125 1.32 19.93 23.21
CA GLU A 125 2.35 20.05 24.27
C GLU A 125 3.65 20.70 23.78
N THR A 126 4.01 20.59 22.49
CA THR A 126 5.21 21.27 21.94
C THR A 126 5.04 22.79 21.77
N SER A 127 3.85 23.34 22.04
CA SER A 127 3.53 24.75 21.80
C SER A 127 3.70 25.65 23.04
N VAL A 128 4.04 25.11 24.21
CA VAL A 128 4.04 25.85 25.49
C VAL A 128 5.41 25.80 26.21
N GLU A 129 6.48 26.15 25.51
CA GLU A 129 7.74 26.55 26.17
C GLU A 129 8.60 27.49 25.30
N ASN A 130 8.04 28.64 24.90
CA ASN A 130 8.80 29.77 24.32
C ASN A 130 8.17 31.14 24.65
N GLN A 131 7.70 31.31 25.90
CA GLN A 131 7.23 32.60 26.43
C GLN A 131 7.80 32.89 27.83
N VAL A 132 9.12 33.05 27.95
CA VAL A 132 9.71 33.81 29.08
C VAL A 132 10.95 34.56 28.59
N VAL A 133 11.13 35.80 29.09
CA VAL A 133 12.24 36.76 28.82
C VAL A 133 12.20 37.39 27.40
N ASN A 134 11.92 38.68 27.22
CA ASN A 134 11.48 39.71 28.19
C ASN A 134 10.76 40.91 27.54
N LYS A 135 9.85 41.55 28.27
CA LYS A 135 9.41 42.96 28.14
C LYS A 135 8.82 43.42 29.47
N GLU A 136 9.57 44.18 30.26
CA GLU A 136 9.20 45.50 30.82
C GLU A 136 10.22 46.01 31.88
N LEU A 137 10.04 47.30 32.25
CA LEU A 137 10.88 48.25 32.99
C LEU A 137 11.83 49.08 32.10
N VAL A 138 11.44 50.25 31.56
CA VAL A 138 10.85 51.47 32.18
C VAL A 138 11.83 52.22 33.08
N ALA A 139 12.53 53.19 32.48
CA ALA A 139 12.91 54.49 33.05
C ALA A 139 13.22 55.45 31.88
#